data_AF-A0A963J6L5-F1
#
_entry.id   AF-A0A963J6L5-F1
#
_cell.length_a   1.000
_cell.length_b   1.000
_cell.length_c   1.000
_cell.angle_alpha   90.00
_cell.angle_beta   90.00
_cell.angle_gamma   90.00
#
_symmetry.space_group_name_H-M   'P 1'
#
loop_
_entity.id
_entity.type
_entity.pdbx_description
1 polymer ?
#
loop_
_entity_poly.entity_id
_entity_poly.type
_entity_poly.pdbx_seq_one_letter_code
_entity_poly.pdbx_strand_id
1 'polypeptide(L)' 'MDNSRKAYHEQVAESLIAQLKQGTAPWQKPWQPGDPLLSFPHNPTTKKRYRGINALYLMSQDYADPRWLT' A
#
# COMPACT_ATOMS: atom_id res chain seq x y z
N MET A 1 -25.69 13.25 14.53
CA MET A 1 -24.58 13.21 13.55
C MET A 1 -24.30 11.75 13.29
N ASP A 2 -24.62 11.27 12.09
CA ASP A 2 -24.40 9.87 11.73
C ASP A 2 -22.90 9.58 11.74
N ASN A 3 -22.46 8.82 12.73
CA ASN A 3 -21.05 8.49 12.96
C ASN A 3 -20.73 7.14 12.29
N SER A 4 -21.29 6.92 11.09
CA SER A 4 -21.06 5.72 10.31
C SER A 4 -19.63 5.74 9.80
N ARG A 5 -18.79 4.88 10.38
CA ARG A 5 -17.41 4.68 9.96
C ARG A 5 -17.46 4.20 8.50
N LYS A 6 -16.91 4.99 7.56
CA LYS A 6 -16.82 4.61 6.14
C LYS A 6 -16.30 3.19 6.00
N ALA A 7 -16.81 2.45 5.02
CA ALA A 7 -16.36 1.07 4.83
C ALA A 7 -14.85 1.04 4.51
N TYR A 8 -14.13 0.03 5.00
CA TYR A 8 -12.67 -0.01 4.88
C TYR A 8 -12.18 0.07 3.42
N HIS A 9 -12.88 -0.60 2.50
CA HIS A 9 -12.55 -0.55 1.08
C HIS A 9 -12.70 0.84 0.48
N GLU A 10 -13.66 1.64 0.95
CA GLU A 10 -13.83 3.05 0.53
C GLU A 10 -12.65 3.89 1.02
N GLN A 11 -12.25 3.72 2.28
CA GLN A 11 -11.10 4.43 2.85
C GLN A 11 -9.80 4.12 2.08
N VAL A 12 -9.58 2.85 1.73
CA VAL A 12 -8.44 2.41 0.92
C VAL A 12 -8.50 3.04 -0.48
N ALA A 13 -9.67 3.01 -1.13
CA ALA A 13 -9.84 3.59 -2.46
C ALA A 13 -9.62 5.11 -2.45
N GLU A 14 -10.18 5.85 -1.49
CA GLU A 14 -10.00 7.29 -1.34
C GLU A 14 -8.53 7.67 -1.16
N SER A 15 -7.81 6.93 -0.32
CA SER A 15 -6.37 7.13 -0.11
C SER A 15 -5.56 6.92 -1.39
N LEU A 16 -5.81 5.82 -2.12
CA LEU A 16 -5.12 5.52 -3.38
C LEU A 16 -5.44 6.56 -4.47
N ILE A 17 -6.70 7.02 -4.56
CA ILE A 17 -7.11 8.09 -5.49
C ILE A 17 -6.41 9.41 -5.14
N ALA A 18 -6.26 9.73 -3.87
CA ALA A 18 -5.54 10.93 -3.44
C ALA A 18 -4.07 10.89 -3.84
N GLN A 19 -3.39 9.76 -3.61
CA GLN A 19 -1.99 9.58 -4.02
C GLN A 19 -1.81 9.61 -5.54
N LEU A 20 -2.75 9.03 -6.28
CA LEU A 20 -2.79 9.11 -7.75
C LEU A 20 -2.84 10.56 -8.24
N LYS A 21 -3.72 11.38 -7.66
CA LYS A 21 -3.83 12.81 -8.00
C LYS A 21 -2.56 13.59 -7.67
N GLN A 22 -1.83 13.17 -6.63
CA GLN A 22 -0.57 13.77 -6.22
C GLN A 22 0.64 13.24 -7.03
N GLY A 23 0.46 12.21 -7.86
CA GLY A 23 1.56 11.54 -8.56
C GLY A 23 2.45 10.68 -7.65
N THR A 24 2.02 10.41 -6.42
CA THR A 24 2.77 9.65 -5.41
C THR A 24 2.27 8.22 -5.25
N ALA A 25 1.34 7.77 -6.11
CA ALA A 25 0.84 6.41 -6.08
C ALA A 25 1.97 5.39 -6.21
N PRO A 26 1.87 4.20 -5.58
CA PRO A 26 2.96 3.23 -5.55
C PRO A 26 3.48 2.80 -6.92
N TRP A 27 2.67 2.81 -7.97
CA TRP A 27 3.11 2.46 -9.33
C TRP A 27 3.64 3.65 -10.13
N GLN A 28 3.48 4.88 -9.64
CA GLN A 28 4.01 6.11 -10.28
C GLN A 28 5.34 6.56 -9.68
N LYS A 29 5.69 6.09 -8.47
CA LYS A 29 6.96 6.44 -7.81
C LYS A 29 8.16 6.06 -8.69
N PRO A 30 9.20 6.90 -8.76
CA PRO A 30 10.38 6.68 -9.60
C PRO A 30 11.34 5.68 -8.92
N TRP A 31 10.91 4.43 -8.81
CA TRP A 31 11.69 3.38 -8.16
C TRP A 31 13.07 3.20 -8.81
N GLN A 32 14.11 3.10 -7.98
CA GLN A 32 15.48 2.81 -8.40
C GLN A 32 15.83 1.34 -8.11
N PRO A 33 16.64 0.68 -8.96
CA PRO A 33 17.12 -0.66 -8.67
C PRO A 33 17.75 -0.76 -7.28
N GLY A 34 17.25 -1.68 -6.45
CA GLY A 34 17.71 -1.85 -5.07
C GLY A 34 16.87 -1.12 -4.01
N ASP A 35 15.86 -0.34 -4.40
CA ASP A 35 14.93 0.25 -3.43
C ASP A 35 14.26 -0.85 -2.58
N PRO A 36 14.24 -0.72 -1.25
CA PRO A 36 13.61 -1.70 -0.35
C PRO A 36 12.14 -1.99 -0.70
N LEU A 37 11.45 -0.97 -1.23
CA LEU A 37 10.04 -1.02 -1.64
C LEU A 37 9.81 -1.59 -3.05
N LEU A 38 10.86 -1.82 -3.85
CA LEU A 38 10.74 -2.66 -5.05
C LEU A 38 10.38 -4.11 -4.67
N SER A 39 10.75 -4.54 -3.46
CA SER A 39 10.29 -5.82 -2.93
C SER A 39 8.82 -5.67 -2.53
N PHE A 40 7.93 -6.37 -3.24
CA PHE A 40 6.51 -6.37 -2.93
C PHE A 40 6.25 -6.72 -1.45
N PRO A 41 5.25 -6.09 -0.81
CA PRO A 41 4.84 -6.41 0.54
C PRO A 41 4.64 -7.91 0.73
N HIS A 42 5.23 -8.47 1.78
CA HIS A 42 5.13 -9.89 2.07
C HIS A 42 5.10 -10.16 3.56
N ASN A 43 4.54 -11.30 3.92
CA ASN A 43 4.56 -11.77 5.29
C ASN A 43 5.97 -12.35 5.60
N PRO A 44 6.68 -11.87 6.65
CA PRO A 44 8.05 -12.29 6.92
C PRO A 44 8.15 -13.74 7.42
N THR A 45 7.07 -14.29 7.97
CA THR A 45 7.01 -15.66 8.50
C THR A 45 6.76 -16.66 7.39
N THR A 46 5.73 -16.46 6.58
CA THR A 46 5.35 -17.40 5.50
C THR A 46 6.08 -17.14 4.19
N LYS A 47 6.77 -16.00 4.06
CA LYS A 47 7.41 -15.50 2.83
C LYS A 47 6.45 -15.28 1.66
N LYS A 48 5.14 -15.38 1.87
CA LYS A 48 4.13 -15.15 0.82
C LYS A 48 3.92 -13.64 0.63
N ARG A 49 3.95 -13.21 -0.63
CA ARG A 49 3.62 -11.83 -1.03
C ARG A 49 2.12 -11.59 -0.91
N TYR A 50 1.75 -10.40 -0.47
CA TYR A 50 0.37 -9.92 -0.58
C TYR A 50 0.02 -9.73 -2.06
N ARG A 51 -1.27 -9.80 -2.40
CA ARG A 51 -1.78 -9.79 -3.78
C ARG A 51 -2.90 -8.76 -3.94
N GLY A 52 -3.09 -8.31 -5.19
CA GLY A 52 -4.17 -7.39 -5.55
C GLY A 52 -4.12 -6.10 -4.74
N ILE A 53 -5.30 -5.63 -4.30
CA ILE A 53 -5.44 -4.35 -3.61
C ILE A 53 -4.66 -4.29 -2.29
N ASN A 54 -4.46 -5.43 -1.61
CA ASN A 54 -3.68 -5.46 -0.37
C ASN A 54 -2.22 -5.11 -0.65
N ALA A 55 -1.63 -5.59 -1.75
CA ALA A 55 -0.26 -5.22 -2.10
C ALA A 55 -0.15 -3.71 -2.35
N LEU A 56 -1.07 -3.15 -3.14
CA LEU A 56 -1.09 -1.72 -3.47
C LEU A 56 -1.29 -0.85 -2.22
N TYR A 57 -2.24 -1.22 -1.36
CA TYR A 57 -2.50 -0.51 -0.12
C TYR A 57 -1.29 -0.56 0.83
N LEU A 58 -0.61 -1.69 0.95
CA LEU A 58 0.57 -1.80 1.80
C LEU A 58 1.77 -1.02 1.23
N MET A 59 1.96 -1.00 -0.09
CA MET A 59 2.99 -0.16 -0.74
C MET A 59 2.67 1.34 -0.67
N SER A 60 1.39 1.69 -0.49
CA SER A 60 0.95 3.09 -0.36
C SER A 60 1.19 3.66 1.03
N GLN A 61 1.54 2.80 2.00
CA GLN A 61 1.95 3.23 3.32
C GLN A 61 3.40 3.72 3.28
N ASP A 62 3.71 4.73 4.08
CA ASP A 62 5.01 5.40 4.09
C ASP A 62 6.02 4.66 4.99
N TYR A 63 6.13 3.35 4.81
CA TYR A 63 7.11 2.51 5.50
C TYR A 63 8.18 2.04 4.52
N ALA A 64 9.43 2.01 4.98
CA ALA A 64 10.56 1.53 4.17
C ALA A 64 10.70 0.01 4.17
N ASP A 65 10.17 -0.69 5.18
CA ASP A 65 10.25 -2.14 5.30
C ASP A 65 9.07 -2.82 4.58
N PRO A 66 9.31 -3.69 3.58
CA PRO A 66 8.26 -4.41 2.87
C PRO A 66 7.71 -5.61 3.65
N ARG A 67 8.18 -5.86 4.87
CA ARG A 67 7.69 -6.96 5.73
C ARG A 67 6.50 -6.49 6.53
N TRP A 68 5.37 -7.15 6.32
CA TRP A 68 4.12 -6.85 7.00
C TRP A 68 3.66 -8.02 7.86
N LEU A 69 3.31 -7.72 9.11
CA LEU A 69 2.67 -8.64 10.03
C LEU A 69 1.43 -7.94 10.59
N THR A 70 0.32 -8.65 10.55
CA THR A 70 -0.97 -8.24 11.13
C THR A 70 -1.24 -9.07 12.36
#